data_AF-A0A7W8N456-F1
#
_entry.id   AF-A0A7W8N456-F1
#
_cell.length_a   1.000
_cell.length_b   1.000
_cell.length_c   1.000
_cell.angle_alpha   90.00
_cell.angle_beta   90.00
_cell.angle_gamma   90.00
#
_symmetry.space_group_name_H-M   'P 1'
#
loop_
_entity.id
_entity.type
_entity.pdbx_description
1 polymer ?
#
loop_
_entity_poly.entity_id
_entity_poly.type
_entity_poly.pdbx_seq_one_letter_code
_entity_poly.pdbx_strand_id
1 'polypeptide(L)'
;MRLPSIASVAMLAAACLCLNPEAGRAQTDVQAVSVSFPAARSAKPLDGRVLLLLSNDPSEEPRMQIDDTPRSQMVFGVTVDGLKPGEGVSVDDKAAGYPIRSLKDVPAGEYTVQAVLDVYETFHRADGKTIKLSPDRGEGKHWNLAPGNLYSKPVKVRVGRGGAPIAISLDQVIAPIVPEADTKYIRHIRIQSALLTKFWGTPTYLSAVVLVPEGFDEHTEAHYPLMIFHDHFVTGFDDFRTTPPDPNLKPNYSERFHLEGYNGIQQEEAYKEYQQWISPKFPRVLVMKIQHTNPYYDDSYAVNSANLGPYGDAIETELVPAVEKQFRGIGLPWARFMYGGSTGGWESLAVQIFYPDHYNGAFVACPDPVDFHAYMTRDLYKDENMFYLQGANKRVEQPAMRDYLGHTLISMRDNIAYEAALGDHGRSGEQFDIWQAVYSPEGKDGYPEPIFDKETGAIDHKVAEYWKEHYDLNAMLQRDWETLGPKLQGKIHLYVGSDDTYFLNNAVYLMEDFLKTTGTPGHGVPYDGEVLYGPRAEHCWNGDPTLPNALSRLHYNTMYLPKIMDRIAKTAPAGADVTSWRY
;
A
#
# COMPACT_ATOMS: atom_id res chain seq x y z
N MET A 1 -20.14 -93.51 -22.06
CA MET A 1 -19.70 -93.84 -20.69
C MET A 1 -19.95 -92.59 -19.86
N ARG A 2 -20.88 -92.44 -18.92
CA ARG A 2 -21.78 -93.33 -18.16
C ARG A 2 -23.16 -92.64 -18.02
N LEU A 3 -24.23 -93.44 -18.02
CA LEU A 3 -25.59 -93.14 -17.48
C LEU A 3 -25.54 -93.16 -15.92
N PRO A 4 -26.61 -92.86 -15.12
CA PRO A 4 -27.98 -92.35 -15.41
C PRO A 4 -28.55 -91.30 -14.39
N SER A 5 -29.76 -90.80 -14.71
CA SER A 5 -30.95 -90.41 -13.89
C SER A 5 -30.88 -90.10 -12.38
N ILE A 6 -31.67 -89.10 -11.91
CA ILE A 6 -32.87 -89.26 -11.03
C ILE A 6 -33.36 -87.91 -10.43
N ALA A 7 -34.69 -87.74 -10.51
CA ALA A 7 -35.68 -87.08 -9.63
C ALA A 7 -35.51 -85.66 -9.03
N SER A 8 -36.63 -84.94 -9.15
CA SER A 8 -37.10 -83.78 -8.40
C SER A 8 -37.13 -83.97 -6.88
N VAL A 9 -36.78 -82.95 -6.09
CA VAL A 9 -37.33 -82.66 -4.76
C VAL A 9 -37.24 -81.14 -4.48
N ALA A 10 -38.33 -80.58 -3.96
CA ALA A 10 -38.49 -79.20 -3.51
C ALA A 10 -37.83 -78.95 -2.12
N MET A 11 -37.39 -77.72 -1.84
CA MET A 11 -37.22 -77.26 -0.45
C MET A 11 -37.40 -75.74 -0.27
N LEU A 12 -37.92 -75.43 0.91
CA LEU A 12 -38.49 -74.20 1.43
C LEU A 12 -37.51 -73.01 1.62
N ALA A 13 -38.07 -71.82 1.41
CA ALA A 13 -37.99 -70.58 2.19
C ALA A 13 -36.69 -70.17 2.92
N ALA A 14 -36.18 -69.00 2.55
CA ALA A 14 -35.50 -68.08 3.46
C ALA A 14 -35.91 -66.64 3.13
N ALA A 15 -36.43 -65.93 4.14
CA ALA A 15 -36.85 -64.54 4.07
C ALA A 15 -35.63 -63.62 3.92
N CYS A 16 -35.59 -62.84 2.84
CA CYS A 16 -34.65 -61.72 2.70
C CYS A 16 -35.25 -60.48 3.37
N LEU A 17 -34.67 -60.07 4.51
CA LEU A 17 -34.83 -58.72 5.03
C LEU A 17 -34.25 -57.73 4.00
N CYS A 18 -35.09 -56.84 3.48
CA CYS A 18 -34.66 -55.65 2.76
C CYS A 18 -34.10 -54.63 3.76
N LEU A 19 -32.78 -54.54 3.85
CA LEU A 19 -32.11 -53.39 4.47
C LEU A 19 -32.04 -52.28 3.42
N ASN A 20 -32.78 -51.20 3.64
CA ASN A 20 -32.56 -49.92 2.96
C ASN A 20 -31.15 -49.42 3.28
N PRO A 21 -30.30 -49.09 2.29
CA PRO A 21 -29.14 -48.27 2.56
C PRO A 21 -29.61 -46.82 2.70
N GLU A 22 -29.72 -46.35 3.95
CA GLU A 22 -29.60 -44.91 4.19
C GLU A 22 -28.25 -44.48 3.64
N ALA A 23 -28.28 -43.66 2.60
CA ALA A 23 -27.12 -42.97 2.09
C ALA A 23 -26.56 -42.11 3.24
N GLY A 24 -25.50 -42.61 3.87
CA GLY A 24 -24.69 -41.83 4.79
C GLY A 24 -24.19 -40.59 4.06
N ARG A 25 -24.74 -39.42 4.41
CA ARG A 25 -24.05 -38.15 4.17
C ARG A 25 -22.70 -38.30 4.83
N ALA A 26 -21.63 -38.32 4.04
CA ALA A 26 -20.28 -38.15 4.56
C ALA A 26 -20.30 -36.88 5.42
N GLN A 27 -20.14 -37.04 6.73
CA GLN A 27 -20.06 -35.93 7.65
C GLN A 27 -18.75 -35.23 7.34
N THR A 28 -18.84 -34.10 6.64
CA THR A 28 -17.67 -33.28 6.35
C THR A 28 -17.07 -32.84 7.69
N ASP A 29 -15.80 -33.16 7.92
CA ASP A 29 -15.07 -32.83 9.16
C ASP A 29 -14.94 -31.31 9.40
N VAL A 30 -15.27 -30.51 8.38
CA VAL A 30 -15.20 -29.05 8.37
C VAL A 30 -16.60 -28.46 8.54
N GLN A 31 -16.74 -27.50 9.48
CA GLN A 31 -17.96 -26.74 9.69
C GLN A 31 -18.27 -25.90 8.45
N ALA A 32 -19.46 -26.11 7.86
CA ALA A 32 -19.86 -25.40 6.66
C ALA A 32 -20.09 -23.91 6.95
N VAL A 33 -19.43 -23.03 6.21
CA VAL A 33 -19.65 -21.58 6.26
C VAL A 33 -20.11 -21.06 4.92
N SER A 34 -21.17 -20.27 4.93
CA SER A 34 -21.69 -19.63 3.72
C SER A 34 -21.99 -18.14 3.94
N VAL A 35 -21.63 -17.33 2.95
CA VAL A 35 -21.89 -15.89 2.92
C VAL A 35 -22.80 -15.59 1.72
N SER A 36 -23.81 -14.75 1.91
CA SER A 36 -24.73 -14.30 0.87
C SER A 36 -25.11 -12.84 1.08
N PHE A 37 -25.78 -12.20 0.11
CA PHE A 37 -26.40 -10.89 0.30
C PHE A 37 -27.87 -10.92 -0.13
N PRO A 38 -28.76 -10.14 0.51
CA PRO A 38 -30.17 -10.12 0.15
C PRO A 38 -30.45 -9.22 -1.06
N ALA A 39 -31.52 -9.51 -1.81
CA ALA A 39 -31.94 -8.71 -2.97
C ALA A 39 -32.23 -7.22 -2.64
N ALA A 40 -32.48 -6.92 -1.35
CA ALA A 40 -32.63 -5.54 -0.86
C ALA A 40 -31.34 -4.71 -0.92
N ARG A 41 -30.16 -5.34 -1.00
CA ARG A 41 -28.87 -4.65 -1.15
C ARG A 41 -28.49 -4.46 -2.61
N SER A 42 -28.70 -5.48 -3.44
CA SER A 42 -28.61 -5.39 -4.89
C SER A 42 -29.54 -6.41 -5.53
N ALA A 43 -30.28 -5.98 -6.55
CA ALA A 43 -31.07 -6.88 -7.39
C ALA A 43 -30.22 -7.56 -8.49
N LYS A 44 -28.99 -7.08 -8.71
CA LYS A 44 -28.05 -7.60 -9.71
C LYS A 44 -27.02 -8.50 -9.05
N PRO A 45 -26.46 -9.47 -9.79
CA PRO A 45 -25.26 -10.18 -9.34
C PRO A 45 -24.11 -9.22 -9.08
N LEU A 46 -23.25 -9.55 -8.11
CA LEU A 46 -22.08 -8.74 -7.74
C LEU A 46 -20.79 -9.55 -7.94
N ASP A 47 -19.76 -8.87 -8.40
CA ASP A 47 -18.38 -9.35 -8.46
C ASP A 47 -17.62 -8.79 -7.25
N GLY A 48 -16.62 -9.52 -6.77
CA GLY A 48 -15.84 -9.00 -5.64
C GLY A 48 -14.99 -10.03 -4.91
N ARG A 49 -14.50 -9.60 -3.76
CA ARG A 49 -13.87 -10.46 -2.76
C ARG A 49 -14.75 -10.57 -1.52
N VAL A 50 -15.20 -11.78 -1.21
CA VAL A 50 -15.82 -12.08 0.08
C VAL A 50 -14.72 -12.35 1.10
N LEU A 51 -14.71 -11.58 2.18
CA LEU A 51 -13.81 -11.71 3.32
C LEU A 51 -14.63 -12.17 4.53
N LEU A 52 -14.34 -13.37 5.02
CA LEU A 52 -14.86 -13.90 6.27
C LEU A 52 -13.88 -13.62 7.39
N LEU A 53 -14.37 -13.03 8.47
CA LEU A 53 -13.55 -12.50 9.56
C LEU A 53 -13.94 -13.20 10.87
N LEU A 54 -12.95 -13.72 11.59
CA LEU A 54 -13.12 -14.36 12.90
C LEU A 54 -12.25 -13.64 13.91
N SER A 55 -12.86 -13.17 14.99
CA SER A 55 -12.17 -12.51 16.10
C SER A 55 -12.51 -13.14 17.44
N ASN A 56 -11.53 -13.24 18.32
CA ASN A 56 -11.73 -13.54 19.73
C ASN A 56 -11.45 -12.33 20.65
N ASP A 57 -11.20 -11.16 20.06
CA ASP A 57 -10.99 -9.89 20.75
C ASP A 57 -12.26 -9.02 20.71
N PRO A 58 -12.88 -8.71 21.87
CA PRO A 58 -14.08 -7.87 21.92
C PRO A 58 -13.81 -6.36 21.82
N SER A 59 -12.56 -5.92 21.62
CA SER A 59 -12.18 -4.50 21.59
C SER A 59 -12.88 -3.71 20.49
N GLU A 60 -13.07 -4.32 19.31
CA GLU A 60 -13.66 -3.71 18.12
C GLU A 60 -14.45 -4.74 17.27
N GLU A 61 -15.04 -4.29 16.16
CA GLU A 61 -15.65 -5.22 15.18
C GLU A 61 -14.56 -5.95 14.36
N PRO A 62 -14.75 -7.23 13.98
CA PRO A 62 -13.72 -8.01 13.30
C PRO A 62 -13.10 -7.35 12.04
N ARG A 63 -13.88 -6.56 11.28
CA ARG A 63 -13.38 -5.86 10.08
C ARG A 63 -12.37 -4.74 10.36
N MET A 64 -12.21 -4.34 11.61
CA MET A 64 -11.22 -3.34 12.04
C MET A 64 -9.98 -3.99 12.68
N GLN A 65 -9.92 -5.32 12.72
CA GLN A 65 -8.92 -6.05 13.51
C GLN A 65 -8.02 -6.95 12.66
N ILE A 66 -7.97 -6.75 11.34
CA ILE A 66 -7.07 -7.47 10.44
C ILE A 66 -5.95 -6.53 10.01
N ASP A 67 -4.71 -6.91 10.30
CA ASP A 67 -3.50 -6.19 9.94
C ASP A 67 -2.32 -7.19 9.82
N ASP A 68 -1.10 -6.72 9.63
CA ASP A 68 0.11 -7.54 9.57
C ASP A 68 0.85 -7.67 10.92
N THR A 69 0.22 -7.21 12.01
CA THR A 69 0.81 -7.22 13.34
C THR A 69 0.50 -8.51 14.09
N PRO A 70 1.23 -8.83 15.17
CA PRO A 70 0.90 -9.97 16.03
C PRO A 70 -0.49 -9.92 16.69
N ARG A 71 -1.21 -8.80 16.60
CA ARG A 71 -2.58 -8.65 17.14
C ARG A 71 -3.66 -9.02 16.13
N SER A 72 -3.32 -9.18 14.85
CA SER A 72 -4.30 -9.44 13.80
C SER A 72 -5.19 -10.62 14.16
N GLN A 73 -6.48 -10.44 13.88
CA GLN A 73 -7.47 -11.49 13.89
C GLN A 73 -7.41 -12.28 12.56
N MET A 74 -8.38 -13.16 12.33
CA MET A 74 -8.34 -14.10 11.22
C MET A 74 -9.23 -13.66 10.06
N VAL A 75 -8.71 -13.73 8.83
CA VAL A 75 -9.43 -13.44 7.59
C VAL A 75 -9.32 -14.62 6.61
N PHE A 76 -10.41 -14.92 5.91
CA PHE A 76 -10.48 -15.91 4.84
C PHE A 76 -11.16 -15.31 3.62
N GLY A 77 -10.42 -15.21 2.51
CA GLY A 77 -10.89 -14.57 1.29
C GLY A 77 -11.27 -15.54 0.18
N VAL A 78 -12.39 -15.25 -0.49
CA VAL A 78 -12.88 -15.95 -1.68
C VAL A 78 -13.30 -14.93 -2.73
N THR A 79 -12.74 -15.03 -3.94
CA THR A 79 -13.17 -14.21 -5.08
C THR A 79 -14.46 -14.75 -5.67
N VAL A 80 -15.43 -13.87 -5.94
CA VAL A 80 -16.73 -14.21 -6.54
C VAL A 80 -16.91 -13.45 -7.86
N ASP A 81 -17.44 -14.17 -8.85
CA ASP A 81 -17.82 -13.61 -10.16
C ASP A 81 -19.31 -13.91 -10.38
N GLY A 82 -20.14 -12.88 -10.33
CA GLY A 82 -21.58 -12.96 -10.53
C GLY A 82 -22.35 -13.60 -9.38
N LEU A 83 -21.98 -13.33 -8.12
CA LEU A 83 -22.73 -13.81 -6.95
C LEU A 83 -24.15 -13.22 -6.96
N LYS A 84 -25.18 -14.07 -7.04
CA LYS A 84 -26.58 -13.60 -7.10
C LYS A 84 -27.14 -13.29 -5.71
N PRO A 85 -28.13 -12.38 -5.60
CA PRO A 85 -28.80 -12.15 -4.33
C PRO A 85 -29.48 -13.44 -3.82
N GLY A 86 -29.24 -13.77 -2.54
CA GLY A 86 -29.72 -14.96 -1.87
C GLY A 86 -28.93 -16.24 -2.17
N GLU A 87 -28.01 -16.20 -3.14
CA GLU A 87 -27.06 -17.29 -3.40
C GLU A 87 -25.92 -17.22 -2.37
N GLY A 88 -25.63 -18.35 -1.73
CA GLY A 88 -24.54 -18.46 -0.77
C GLY A 88 -23.25 -18.92 -1.45
N VAL A 89 -22.15 -18.18 -1.27
CA VAL A 89 -20.80 -18.68 -1.54
C VAL A 89 -20.29 -19.43 -0.32
N SER A 90 -19.60 -20.55 -0.53
CA SER A 90 -18.95 -21.30 0.54
C SER A 90 -17.54 -20.77 0.80
N VAL A 91 -17.19 -20.60 2.07
CA VAL A 91 -15.82 -20.34 2.51
C VAL A 91 -15.23 -21.66 2.98
N ASP A 92 -14.45 -22.31 2.13
CA ASP A 92 -13.92 -23.66 2.31
C ASP A 92 -12.38 -23.71 2.21
N ASP A 93 -11.81 -24.91 2.05
CA ASP A 93 -10.36 -25.13 1.95
C ASP A 93 -9.69 -24.39 0.77
N LYS A 94 -10.46 -23.85 -0.19
CA LYS A 94 -9.94 -23.03 -1.30
C LYS A 94 -9.78 -21.56 -0.94
N ALA A 95 -10.36 -21.10 0.17
CA ALA A 95 -10.16 -19.74 0.63
C ALA A 95 -8.68 -19.50 0.97
N ALA A 96 -8.18 -18.30 0.69
CA ALA A 96 -6.88 -17.86 1.18
C ALA A 96 -7.06 -17.34 2.60
N GLY A 97 -6.39 -17.96 3.57
CA GLY A 97 -6.54 -17.67 5.00
C GLY A 97 -5.28 -17.06 5.61
N TYR A 98 -5.47 -16.11 6.53
CA TYR A 98 -4.42 -15.47 7.32
C TYR A 98 -4.93 -15.17 8.75
N PRO A 99 -4.10 -15.27 9.80
CA PRO A 99 -2.78 -15.92 9.83
C PRO A 99 -2.88 -17.46 9.77
N ILE A 100 -4.10 -18.01 9.82
CA ILE A 100 -4.36 -19.44 9.70
C ILE A 100 -4.73 -19.76 8.24
N ARG A 101 -3.97 -20.65 7.60
CA ARG A 101 -4.11 -20.96 6.17
C ARG A 101 -5.49 -21.48 5.76
N SER A 102 -6.14 -22.30 6.59
CA SER A 102 -7.47 -22.86 6.32
C SER A 102 -8.38 -22.78 7.55
N LEU A 103 -9.68 -22.56 7.29
CA LEU A 103 -10.72 -22.52 8.30
C LEU A 103 -10.78 -23.80 9.15
N LYS A 104 -10.42 -24.97 8.58
CA LYS A 104 -10.41 -26.24 9.33
C LYS A 104 -9.34 -26.30 10.42
N ASP A 105 -8.31 -25.46 10.30
CA ASP A 105 -7.18 -25.38 11.23
C ASP A 105 -7.40 -24.32 12.31
N VAL A 106 -8.52 -23.57 12.25
CA VAL A 106 -8.92 -22.63 13.30
C VAL A 106 -9.19 -23.39 14.60
N PRO A 107 -8.56 -22.99 15.73
CA PRO A 107 -8.80 -23.62 17.01
C PRO A 107 -10.28 -23.57 17.38
N ALA A 108 -10.82 -24.69 17.86
CA ALA A 108 -12.20 -24.73 18.30
C ALA A 108 -12.44 -23.75 19.47
N GLY A 109 -13.48 -22.94 19.38
CA GLY A 109 -13.69 -21.84 20.32
C GLY A 109 -14.93 -21.00 20.03
N GLU A 110 -15.17 -20.01 20.87
CA GLU A 110 -16.16 -18.96 20.60
C GLU A 110 -15.48 -17.80 19.88
N TYR A 111 -16.10 -17.33 18.80
CA TYR A 111 -15.60 -16.22 18.00
C TYR A 111 -16.73 -15.25 17.68
N THR A 112 -16.39 -13.98 17.55
CA THR A 112 -17.21 -12.99 16.85
C THR A 112 -16.89 -13.10 15.36
N VAL A 113 -17.91 -13.32 14.55
CA VAL A 113 -17.79 -13.47 13.09
C VAL A 113 -18.44 -12.31 12.37
N GLN A 114 -17.77 -11.82 11.33
CA GLN A 114 -18.26 -10.80 10.43
C GLN A 114 -17.88 -11.18 8.99
N ALA A 115 -18.60 -10.67 8.00
CA ALA A 115 -18.17 -10.77 6.61
C ALA A 115 -18.30 -9.43 5.89
N VAL A 116 -17.43 -9.23 4.91
CA VAL A 116 -17.42 -8.09 3.98
C VAL A 116 -17.36 -8.62 2.55
N LEU A 117 -18.07 -7.98 1.63
CA LEU A 117 -17.87 -8.12 0.20
C LEU A 117 -17.24 -6.82 -0.30
N ASP A 118 -15.96 -6.88 -0.66
CA ASP A 118 -15.31 -5.82 -1.42
C ASP A 118 -15.75 -5.90 -2.88
N VAL A 119 -16.52 -4.90 -3.32
CA VAL A 119 -17.26 -4.95 -4.58
C VAL A 119 -16.38 -4.48 -5.73
N TYR A 120 -16.23 -5.36 -6.72
CA TYR A 120 -15.47 -5.07 -7.93
C TYR A 120 -16.34 -4.49 -9.04
N GLU A 121 -15.74 -3.61 -9.83
CA GLU A 121 -16.27 -3.05 -11.06
C GLU A 121 -15.42 -3.50 -12.25
N THR A 122 -16.03 -3.52 -13.44
CA THR A 122 -15.34 -3.90 -14.68
C THR A 122 -14.68 -2.67 -15.31
N PHE A 123 -13.37 -2.74 -15.52
CA PHE A 123 -12.57 -1.72 -16.20
C PHE A 123 -12.21 -2.19 -17.61
N HIS A 124 -12.44 -1.32 -18.59
CA HIS A 124 -12.08 -1.57 -20.00
C HIS A 124 -10.87 -0.70 -20.35
N ARG A 125 -9.68 -1.29 -20.25
CA ARG A 125 -8.42 -0.58 -20.39
C ARG A 125 -8.10 -0.23 -21.85
N ALA A 126 -7.31 0.82 -22.05
CA ALA A 126 -6.94 1.32 -23.37
C ALA A 126 -6.07 0.37 -24.20
N ASP A 127 -5.38 -0.58 -23.56
CA ASP A 127 -4.66 -1.70 -24.17
C ASP A 127 -5.57 -2.82 -24.71
N GLY A 128 -6.89 -2.71 -24.50
CA GLY A 128 -7.88 -3.69 -24.94
C GLY A 128 -8.17 -4.80 -23.92
N LYS A 129 -7.56 -4.77 -22.73
CA LYS A 129 -7.87 -5.70 -21.64
C LYS A 129 -9.12 -5.29 -20.90
N THR A 130 -9.76 -6.28 -20.29
CA THR A 130 -10.91 -6.08 -19.41
C THR A 130 -10.67 -6.83 -18.12
N ILE A 131 -10.67 -6.09 -17.01
CA ILE A 131 -10.37 -6.60 -15.67
C ILE A 131 -11.43 -6.16 -14.68
N LYS A 132 -11.46 -6.81 -13.50
CA LYS A 132 -12.38 -6.50 -12.42
C LYS A 132 -11.60 -6.12 -11.16
N LEU A 133 -11.76 -4.88 -10.72
CA LEU A 133 -11.06 -4.31 -9.57
C LEU A 133 -12.06 -3.61 -8.65
N SER A 134 -11.76 -3.53 -7.36
CA SER A 134 -12.46 -2.57 -6.51
C SER A 134 -12.10 -1.17 -7.01
N PRO A 135 -13.04 -0.25 -7.28
CA PRO A 135 -12.72 1.13 -7.61
C PRO A 135 -12.25 1.88 -6.36
N ASP A 136 -11.51 2.98 -6.52
CA ASP A 136 -11.31 3.92 -5.41
C ASP A 136 -12.60 4.70 -5.14
N ARG A 137 -12.97 4.84 -3.87
CA ARG A 137 -14.18 5.56 -3.43
C ARG A 137 -13.86 6.61 -2.35
N GLY A 138 -12.58 7.02 -2.23
CA GLY A 138 -12.11 8.08 -1.35
C GLY A 138 -11.62 7.61 0.02
N GLU A 139 -11.48 6.30 0.22
CA GLU A 139 -11.08 5.66 1.48
C GLU A 139 -9.60 5.27 1.56
N GLY A 140 -8.79 5.57 0.54
CA GLY A 140 -7.39 5.12 0.51
C GLY A 140 -7.25 3.60 0.36
N LYS A 141 -8.13 2.97 -0.42
CA LYS A 141 -8.13 1.52 -0.68
C LYS A 141 -8.26 0.58 0.52
N HIS A 142 -8.81 1.08 1.61
CA HIS A 142 -9.21 0.27 2.75
C HIS A 142 -10.54 -0.45 2.51
N TRP A 143 -10.48 -1.74 2.13
CA TRP A 143 -11.66 -2.61 1.85
C TRP A 143 -12.72 -2.61 2.96
N ASN A 144 -12.30 -2.44 4.21
CA ASN A 144 -13.14 -2.42 5.41
C ASN A 144 -13.86 -1.08 5.62
N LEU A 145 -13.46 -0.03 4.91
CA LEU A 145 -14.00 1.33 4.97
C LEU A 145 -14.54 1.84 3.62
N ALA A 146 -14.34 1.09 2.53
CA ALA A 146 -14.74 1.47 1.19
C ALA A 146 -16.27 1.61 1.04
N PRO A 147 -16.78 2.83 0.75
CA PRO A 147 -18.20 3.07 0.52
C PRO A 147 -18.83 2.09 -0.47
N GLY A 148 -20.08 1.71 -0.24
CA GLY A 148 -20.80 0.80 -1.14
C GLY A 148 -20.45 -0.69 -0.98
N ASN A 149 -19.34 -1.04 -0.32
CA ASN A 149 -19.09 -2.43 0.07
C ASN A 149 -20.18 -2.94 1.00
N LEU A 150 -20.53 -4.23 0.84
CA LEU A 150 -21.56 -4.87 1.66
C LEU A 150 -20.89 -5.54 2.86
N TYR A 151 -21.53 -5.48 4.02
CA TYR A 151 -21.01 -6.16 5.21
C TYR A 151 -22.14 -6.71 6.09
N SER A 152 -21.80 -7.61 7.00
CA SER A 152 -22.71 -8.08 8.05
C SER A 152 -22.45 -7.37 9.37
N LYS A 153 -23.45 -7.34 10.25
CA LYS A 153 -23.18 -7.07 11.68
C LYS A 153 -22.37 -8.22 12.29
N PRO A 154 -21.55 -7.96 13.33
CA PRO A 154 -20.84 -9.02 14.05
C PRO A 154 -21.81 -9.97 14.77
N VAL A 155 -21.53 -11.28 14.72
CA VAL A 155 -22.34 -12.33 15.36
C VAL A 155 -21.44 -13.32 16.09
N LYS A 156 -21.79 -13.67 17.34
CA LYS A 156 -21.06 -14.70 18.09
C LYS A 156 -21.44 -16.09 17.59
N VAL A 157 -20.44 -16.91 17.30
CA VAL A 157 -20.60 -18.31 16.89
C VAL A 157 -19.58 -19.19 17.58
N ARG A 158 -19.87 -20.50 17.63
CA ARG A 158 -18.90 -21.51 18.05
C ARG A 158 -18.29 -22.15 16.82
N VAL A 159 -16.98 -22.04 16.67
CA VAL A 159 -16.20 -22.67 15.60
C VAL A 159 -15.61 -23.99 16.11
N GLY A 160 -15.67 -25.04 15.31
CA GLY A 160 -15.04 -26.33 15.60
C GLY A 160 -15.63 -27.51 14.83
N ARG A 161 -14.94 -28.67 14.89
CA ARG A 161 -15.38 -29.91 14.22
C ARG A 161 -16.80 -30.31 14.64
N GLY A 162 -17.65 -30.61 13.67
CA GLY A 162 -19.05 -30.94 13.91
C GLY A 162 -19.93 -29.78 14.40
N GLY A 163 -19.42 -28.54 14.35
CA GLY A 163 -20.20 -27.34 14.65
C GLY A 163 -21.38 -27.14 13.68
N ALA A 164 -22.40 -26.40 14.14
CA ALA A 164 -23.54 -26.06 13.29
C ALA A 164 -23.10 -25.20 12.10
N PRO A 165 -23.71 -25.35 10.91
CA PRO A 165 -23.41 -24.48 9.77
C PRO A 165 -23.52 -22.99 10.13
N ILE A 166 -22.56 -22.18 9.69
CA ILE A 166 -22.56 -20.73 9.87
C ILE A 166 -23.05 -20.10 8.56
N ALA A 167 -24.18 -19.39 8.62
CA ALA A 167 -24.72 -18.66 7.48
C ALA A 167 -24.73 -17.17 7.79
N ILE A 168 -24.08 -16.37 6.94
CA ILE A 168 -23.91 -14.92 7.11
C ILE A 168 -24.59 -14.20 5.96
N SER A 169 -25.35 -13.15 6.30
CA SER A 169 -26.00 -12.26 5.33
C SER A 169 -25.34 -10.88 5.38
N LEU A 170 -24.83 -10.42 4.25
CA LEU A 170 -24.27 -9.08 4.05
C LEU A 170 -25.41 -8.07 3.88
N ASP A 171 -25.99 -7.65 5.00
CA ASP A 171 -27.21 -6.84 5.04
C ASP A 171 -26.97 -5.37 5.40
N GLN A 172 -25.71 -4.92 5.47
CA GLN A 172 -25.31 -3.53 5.65
C GLN A 172 -24.54 -3.04 4.42
N VAL A 173 -24.40 -1.71 4.30
CA VAL A 173 -23.63 -1.04 3.24
C VAL A 173 -22.76 0.00 3.91
N ILE A 174 -21.48 0.07 3.56
CA ILE A 174 -20.60 1.12 4.06
C ILE A 174 -21.03 2.47 3.47
N ALA A 175 -21.17 3.48 4.33
CA ALA A 175 -21.69 4.78 3.95
C ALA A 175 -20.68 5.59 3.11
N PRO A 176 -21.14 6.52 2.26
CA PRO A 176 -20.27 7.47 1.56
C PRO A 176 -19.42 8.31 2.53
N ILE A 177 -18.20 8.62 2.09
CA ILE A 177 -17.28 9.52 2.80
C ILE A 177 -17.69 10.97 2.53
N VAL A 178 -17.66 11.79 3.59
CA VAL A 178 -17.90 13.23 3.48
C VAL A 178 -16.56 13.91 3.16
N PRO A 179 -16.44 14.64 2.03
CA PRO A 179 -15.22 15.38 1.72
C PRO A 179 -14.88 16.42 2.78
N GLU A 180 -13.59 16.60 3.05
CA GLU A 180 -13.11 17.67 3.92
C GLU A 180 -13.34 19.06 3.30
N ALA A 181 -13.63 20.04 4.14
CA ALA A 181 -13.84 21.41 3.71
C ALA A 181 -12.53 22.20 3.72
N ASP A 182 -12.44 23.19 2.84
CA ASP A 182 -11.29 24.08 2.79
C ASP A 182 -11.08 24.91 4.08
N THR A 183 -9.81 25.00 4.42
CA THR A 183 -9.08 25.79 5.42
C THR A 183 -9.11 27.31 5.33
N LYS A 184 -8.42 27.98 6.28
CA LYS A 184 -7.58 29.16 5.96
C LYS A 184 -6.28 28.73 5.31
N TYR A 185 -5.71 27.57 5.68
CA TYR A 185 -4.41 27.12 5.18
C TYR A 185 -4.46 25.86 4.32
N ILE A 186 -5.38 24.94 4.60
CA ILE A 186 -5.51 23.70 3.83
C ILE A 186 -6.51 23.94 2.70
N ARG A 187 -6.18 23.61 1.46
CA ARG A 187 -7.07 23.72 0.29
C ARG A 187 -7.06 22.43 -0.50
N HIS A 188 -8.16 22.13 -1.17
CA HIS A 188 -8.28 20.94 -1.99
C HIS A 188 -8.43 21.31 -3.46
N ILE A 189 -7.84 20.51 -4.34
CA ILE A 189 -8.07 20.57 -5.78
C ILE A 189 -8.36 19.16 -6.28
N ARG A 190 -9.33 19.04 -7.18
CA ARG A 190 -9.67 17.79 -7.87
C ARG A 190 -9.86 18.09 -9.35
N ILE A 191 -9.14 17.36 -10.19
CA ILE A 191 -9.25 17.45 -11.64
C ILE A 191 -9.61 16.08 -12.21
N GLN A 192 -10.42 16.07 -13.27
CA GLN A 192 -10.58 14.85 -14.06
C GLN A 192 -9.36 14.73 -14.97
N SER A 193 -8.64 13.61 -14.86
CA SER A 193 -7.47 13.34 -15.69
C SER A 193 -7.91 12.83 -17.06
N ALA A 194 -7.45 13.46 -18.15
CA ALA A 194 -7.77 12.99 -19.49
C ALA A 194 -6.98 11.73 -19.82
N LEU A 195 -5.70 11.69 -19.45
CA LEU A 195 -4.81 10.54 -19.64
C LEU A 195 -5.33 9.29 -18.91
N LEU A 196 -5.68 9.42 -17.63
CA LEU A 196 -6.16 8.28 -16.84
C LEU A 196 -7.58 7.87 -17.20
N THR A 197 -8.47 8.83 -17.49
CA THR A 197 -9.82 8.50 -17.98
C THR A 197 -9.75 7.68 -19.27
N LYS A 198 -8.83 8.03 -20.17
CA LYS A 198 -8.58 7.26 -21.39
C LYS A 198 -8.05 5.88 -21.08
N PHE A 199 -7.06 5.77 -20.19
CA PHE A 199 -6.45 4.49 -19.84
C PHE A 199 -7.44 3.51 -19.20
N TRP A 200 -8.21 3.95 -18.20
CA TRP A 200 -9.14 3.10 -17.45
C TRP A 200 -10.49 2.88 -18.15
N GLY A 201 -10.80 3.67 -19.17
CA GLY A 201 -12.08 3.62 -19.88
C GLY A 201 -13.27 4.16 -19.08
N THR A 202 -13.01 4.80 -17.94
CA THR A 202 -14.01 5.38 -17.03
C THR A 202 -13.46 6.69 -16.45
N PRO A 203 -14.29 7.68 -16.05
CA PRO A 203 -13.80 8.92 -15.46
C PRO A 203 -12.88 8.67 -14.25
N THR A 204 -11.62 9.09 -14.38
CA THR A 204 -10.59 9.01 -13.34
C THR A 204 -10.15 10.40 -12.95
N TYR A 205 -9.89 10.61 -11.66
CA TYR A 205 -9.59 11.91 -11.10
C TYR A 205 -8.25 11.88 -10.36
N LEU A 206 -7.51 12.97 -10.45
CA LEU A 206 -6.38 13.27 -9.58
C LEU A 206 -6.79 14.39 -8.64
N SER A 207 -6.33 14.31 -7.40
CA SER A 207 -6.58 15.36 -6.41
C SER A 207 -5.29 15.74 -5.68
N ALA A 208 -5.31 16.86 -4.97
CA ALA A 208 -4.22 17.23 -4.07
C ALA A 208 -4.75 18.03 -2.90
N VAL A 209 -4.09 17.88 -1.76
CA VAL A 209 -4.25 18.71 -0.57
C VAL A 209 -3.07 19.68 -0.53
N VAL A 210 -3.36 20.98 -0.46
CA VAL A 210 -2.37 22.05 -0.53
C VAL A 210 -2.38 22.86 0.76
N LEU A 211 -1.24 22.89 1.45
CA LEU A 211 -0.97 23.82 2.53
C LEU A 211 -0.44 25.14 1.93
N VAL A 212 -1.24 26.20 2.02
CA VAL A 212 -0.88 27.54 1.53
C VAL A 212 -0.14 28.35 2.61
N PRO A 213 0.79 29.26 2.22
CA PRO A 213 1.57 30.02 3.18
C PRO A 213 0.75 31.07 3.93
N GLU A 214 1.29 31.56 5.06
CA GLU A 214 0.74 32.75 5.72
C GLU A 214 0.69 33.94 4.74
N GLY A 215 -0.40 34.71 4.80
CA GLY A 215 -0.61 35.86 3.92
C GLY A 215 -1.05 35.49 2.49
N PHE A 216 -1.33 34.21 2.18
CA PHE A 216 -1.65 33.80 0.81
C PHE A 216 -2.77 34.62 0.17
N ASP A 217 -3.88 34.83 0.87
CA ASP A 217 -5.04 35.57 0.36
C ASP A 217 -4.80 37.09 0.29
N GLU A 218 -3.87 37.61 1.11
CA GLU A 218 -3.49 39.03 1.16
C GLU A 218 -2.44 39.40 0.11
N HIS A 219 -1.54 38.48 -0.23
CA HIS A 219 -0.42 38.68 -1.15
C HIS A 219 -0.71 38.10 -2.54
N THR A 220 -1.72 38.64 -3.22
CA THR A 220 -2.27 38.12 -4.48
C THR A 220 -1.29 38.12 -5.67
N GLU A 221 -0.25 38.95 -5.64
CA GLU A 221 0.79 39.01 -6.68
C GLU A 221 1.98 38.06 -6.41
N ALA A 222 2.08 37.49 -5.20
CA ALA A 222 3.17 36.61 -4.84
C ALA A 222 3.02 35.22 -5.50
N HIS A 223 4.15 34.66 -5.92
CA HIS A 223 4.25 33.30 -6.43
C HIS A 223 5.24 32.50 -5.59
N TYR A 224 4.93 31.25 -5.33
CA TYR A 224 5.59 30.46 -4.29
C TYR A 224 6.33 29.25 -4.87
N PRO A 225 7.49 28.87 -4.30
CA PRO A 225 8.07 27.54 -4.54
C PRO A 225 7.07 26.44 -4.18
N LEU A 226 7.13 25.33 -4.91
CA LEU A 226 6.27 24.17 -4.67
C LEU A 226 7.11 23.04 -4.09
N MET A 227 6.67 22.54 -2.94
CA MET A 227 7.23 21.35 -2.33
C MET A 227 6.18 20.24 -2.36
N ILE A 228 6.51 19.14 -3.01
CA ILE A 228 5.64 17.97 -3.10
C ILE A 228 6.03 17.01 -1.99
N PHE A 229 5.08 16.79 -1.09
CA PHE A 229 5.18 15.78 -0.04
C PHE A 229 4.52 14.50 -0.56
N HIS A 230 5.35 13.59 -1.06
CA HIS A 230 4.96 12.23 -1.41
C HIS A 230 4.74 11.41 -0.14
N ASP A 231 3.58 10.75 -0.06
CA ASP A 231 3.06 10.04 1.11
C ASP A 231 2.01 9.03 0.64
N HIS A 232 1.59 8.15 1.54
CA HIS A 232 0.38 7.35 1.35
C HIS A 232 -0.88 8.23 1.23
N PHE A 233 -2.03 7.63 0.94
CA PHE A 233 -3.28 8.38 0.83
C PHE A 233 -3.57 9.18 2.11
N VAL A 234 -3.80 10.48 1.92
CA VAL A 234 -4.22 11.38 2.98
C VAL A 234 -5.43 12.18 2.54
N THR A 235 -6.22 12.66 3.49
CA THR A 235 -7.32 13.60 3.24
C THR A 235 -6.98 15.02 3.70
N GLY A 236 -5.89 15.21 4.43
CA GLY A 236 -5.50 16.48 5.06
C GLY A 236 -4.01 16.57 5.44
N PHE A 237 -3.70 17.46 6.38
CA PHE A 237 -2.38 17.63 7.00
C PHE A 237 -2.49 17.43 8.52
N ASP A 238 -2.42 16.18 8.97
CA ASP A 238 -2.48 15.84 10.41
C ASP A 238 -1.30 16.42 11.22
N ASP A 239 -0.22 16.75 10.54
CA ASP A 239 0.98 17.44 11.04
C ASP A 239 0.84 18.97 11.07
N PHE A 240 -0.33 19.52 10.79
CA PHE A 240 -0.59 20.97 10.83
C PHE A 240 -1.88 21.31 11.58
N ARG A 241 -1.78 22.00 12.73
CA ARG A 241 -2.94 22.38 13.54
C ARG A 241 -2.95 23.86 13.90
N THR A 242 -4.06 24.55 13.60
CA THR A 242 -4.24 25.96 13.98
C THR A 242 -4.74 26.16 15.41
N THR A 243 -5.05 25.07 16.12
CA THR A 243 -5.54 25.08 17.50
C THR A 243 -4.56 24.34 18.42
N PRO A 244 -4.37 24.81 19.67
CA PRO A 244 -3.57 24.11 20.66
C PRO A 244 -3.99 22.63 20.84
N PRO A 245 -3.11 21.79 21.44
CA PRO A 245 -3.46 20.43 21.82
C PRO A 245 -4.74 20.39 22.67
N ASP A 246 -5.59 19.39 22.44
CA ASP A 246 -6.82 19.21 23.20
C ASP A 246 -6.49 18.89 24.66
N PRO A 247 -6.88 19.75 25.63
CA PRO A 247 -6.59 19.51 27.04
C PRO A 247 -7.33 18.29 27.61
N ASN A 248 -8.33 17.75 26.91
CA ASN A 248 -9.10 16.57 27.31
C ASN A 248 -8.75 15.32 26.49
N LEU A 249 -7.67 15.37 25.69
CA LEU A 249 -7.25 14.24 24.87
C LEU A 249 -6.97 13.02 25.76
N LYS A 250 -7.61 11.90 25.46
CA LYS A 250 -7.28 10.62 26.11
C LYS A 250 -5.95 10.12 25.55
N PRO A 251 -4.94 9.84 26.39
CA PRO A 251 -3.66 9.35 25.89
C PRO A 251 -3.84 7.99 25.22
N ASN A 252 -3.14 7.79 24.11
CA ASN A 252 -2.95 6.47 23.51
C ASN A 252 -1.52 5.98 23.76
N TYR A 253 -1.30 4.68 23.60
CA TYR A 253 0.03 4.11 23.60
C TYR A 253 0.50 3.87 22.16
N SER A 254 1.68 4.39 21.81
CA SER A 254 2.35 4.06 20.56
C SER A 254 3.23 2.83 20.79
N GLU A 255 2.79 1.68 20.29
CA GLU A 255 3.58 0.44 20.33
C GLU A 255 4.91 0.59 19.59
N ARG A 256 4.89 1.29 18.45
CA ARG A 256 6.08 1.55 17.62
C ARG A 256 7.16 2.33 18.36
N PHE A 257 6.79 3.36 19.12
CA PHE A 257 7.76 4.21 19.80
C PHE A 257 7.89 3.91 21.29
N HIS A 258 7.09 2.99 21.81
CA HIS A 258 6.95 2.69 23.23
C HIS A 258 6.64 3.94 24.09
N LEU A 259 5.75 4.81 23.58
CA LEU A 259 5.40 6.10 24.20
C LEU A 259 3.92 6.17 24.58
N GLU A 260 3.66 6.49 25.83
CA GLU A 260 2.32 6.85 26.34
C GLU A 260 1.99 8.29 25.97
N GLY A 261 0.73 8.56 25.57
CA GLY A 261 0.25 9.88 25.19
C GLY A 261 0.84 10.41 23.88
N TYR A 262 1.26 9.52 22.95
CA TYR A 262 1.92 9.95 21.72
C TYR A 262 1.02 10.83 20.85
N ASN A 263 -0.29 10.60 20.84
CA ASN A 263 -1.26 11.48 20.19
C ASN A 263 -1.23 12.93 20.72
N GLY A 264 -0.90 13.14 21.99
CA GLY A 264 -0.69 14.47 22.57
C GLY A 264 0.55 15.15 22.01
N ILE A 265 1.66 14.39 21.89
CA ILE A 265 2.90 14.87 21.27
C ILE A 265 2.65 15.26 19.80
N GLN A 266 1.92 14.44 19.05
CA GLN A 266 1.57 14.75 17.66
C GLN A 266 0.80 16.07 17.54
N GLN A 267 -0.20 16.30 18.41
CA GLN A 267 -0.92 17.58 18.41
C GLN A 267 -0.03 18.76 18.81
N GLU A 268 0.92 18.56 19.72
CA GLU A 268 1.87 19.59 20.14
C GLU A 268 2.80 19.99 18.99
N GLU A 269 3.40 19.02 18.31
CA GLU A 269 4.29 19.28 17.17
C GLU A 269 3.52 19.88 15.98
N ALA A 270 2.31 19.41 15.69
CA ALA A 270 1.47 19.98 14.64
C ALA A 270 1.07 21.45 14.92
N TYR A 271 0.88 21.81 16.20
CA TYR A 271 0.64 23.19 16.59
C TYR A 271 1.92 24.04 16.54
N LYS A 272 3.08 23.48 16.89
CA LYS A 272 4.38 24.16 16.73
C LYS A 272 4.68 24.45 15.26
N GLU A 273 4.40 23.51 14.37
CA GLU A 273 4.50 23.70 12.92
C GLU A 273 3.65 24.89 12.47
N TYR A 274 2.39 24.98 12.89
CA TYR A 274 1.55 26.16 12.62
C TYR A 274 2.15 27.46 13.17
N GLN A 275 2.62 27.47 14.42
CA GLN A 275 3.23 28.66 15.03
C GLN A 275 4.47 29.13 14.25
N GLN A 276 5.27 28.18 13.76
CA GLN A 276 6.42 28.46 12.91
C GLN A 276 5.98 28.96 11.52
N TRP A 277 4.98 28.32 10.92
CA TRP A 277 4.43 28.64 9.60
C TRP A 277 3.96 30.10 9.51
N ILE A 278 3.29 30.60 10.55
CA ILE A 278 2.81 31.99 10.62
C ILE A 278 3.86 32.97 11.13
N SER A 279 5.04 32.50 11.53
CA SER A 279 6.04 33.38 12.13
C SER A 279 6.62 34.36 11.09
N PRO A 280 7.04 35.57 11.53
CA PRO A 280 7.69 36.52 10.63
C PRO A 280 8.96 35.91 10.02
N LYS A 281 9.19 36.16 8.73
CA LYS A 281 10.38 35.70 7.97
C LYS A 281 10.49 34.19 7.77
N PHE A 282 9.51 33.39 8.19
CA PHE A 282 9.45 31.99 7.77
C PHE A 282 9.26 31.92 6.24
N PRO A 283 9.97 31.04 5.51
CA PRO A 283 9.82 30.93 4.06
C PRO A 283 8.37 30.67 3.64
N ARG A 284 7.84 31.43 2.68
CA ARG A 284 6.50 31.17 2.12
C ARG A 284 6.63 30.21 0.97
N VAL A 285 6.07 29.02 1.14
CA VAL A 285 6.10 27.92 0.15
C VAL A 285 4.72 27.27 0.11
N LEU A 286 4.43 26.59 -0.99
CA LEU A 286 3.31 25.66 -1.07
C LEU A 286 3.83 24.27 -0.69
N VAL A 287 3.10 23.57 0.19
CA VAL A 287 3.28 22.13 0.36
C VAL A 287 2.08 21.42 -0.24
N MET A 288 2.33 20.46 -1.12
CA MET A 288 1.31 19.67 -1.80
C MET A 288 1.46 18.21 -1.44
N LYS A 289 0.43 17.60 -0.85
CA LYS A 289 0.26 16.15 -0.80
C LYS A 289 -0.63 15.72 -1.97
N ILE A 290 -0.12 14.83 -2.82
CA ILE A 290 -0.85 14.35 -4.00
C ILE A 290 -1.78 13.21 -3.59
N GLN A 291 -2.98 13.19 -4.14
CA GLN A 291 -3.91 12.07 -4.02
C GLN A 291 -4.05 11.43 -5.41
N HIS A 292 -3.35 10.32 -5.58
CA HIS A 292 -3.34 9.51 -6.81
C HIS A 292 -3.65 8.04 -6.51
N THR A 293 -4.68 7.81 -5.69
CA THR A 293 -5.31 6.51 -5.50
C THR A 293 -5.66 5.87 -6.84
N ASN A 294 -5.56 4.56 -6.90
CA ASN A 294 -5.91 3.80 -8.09
C ASN A 294 -6.62 2.49 -7.70
N PRO A 295 -7.30 1.79 -8.61
CA PRO A 295 -8.02 0.56 -8.28
C PRO A 295 -7.20 -0.55 -7.59
N TYR A 296 -5.87 -0.57 -7.69
CA TYR A 296 -4.98 -1.51 -6.99
C TYR A 296 -4.49 -1.05 -5.61
N TYR A 297 -4.33 0.26 -5.36
CA TYR A 297 -3.67 0.76 -4.14
C TYR A 297 -4.01 2.22 -3.80
N ASP A 298 -3.63 2.63 -2.59
CA ASP A 298 -3.92 3.95 -2.05
C ASP A 298 -3.12 5.08 -2.74
N ASP A 299 -2.07 4.71 -3.46
CA ASP A 299 -1.26 5.60 -4.27
C ASP A 299 -0.86 4.93 -5.62
N SER A 300 -0.10 5.61 -6.48
CA SER A 300 0.28 5.13 -7.83
C SER A 300 1.78 5.02 -8.04
N TYR A 301 2.57 5.21 -6.99
CA TYR A 301 4.02 5.37 -7.01
C TYR A 301 4.50 6.59 -7.83
N ALA A 302 3.58 7.49 -8.19
CA ALA A 302 3.78 8.67 -9.01
C ALA A 302 4.51 8.43 -10.35
N VAL A 303 4.47 7.21 -10.89
CA VAL A 303 5.15 6.82 -12.13
C VAL A 303 4.18 6.23 -13.16
N ASN A 304 4.63 6.14 -14.40
CA ASN A 304 3.88 5.41 -15.42
C ASN A 304 4.09 3.91 -15.21
N SER A 305 3.03 3.13 -15.32
CA SER A 305 3.08 1.67 -15.19
C SER A 305 2.27 0.99 -16.29
N ALA A 306 2.71 -0.22 -16.65
CA ALA A 306 2.00 -1.08 -17.58
C ALA A 306 0.62 -1.51 -17.07
N ASN A 307 0.36 -1.53 -15.75
CA ASN A 307 -0.92 -1.97 -15.19
C ASN A 307 -1.77 -0.83 -14.63
N LEU A 308 -1.14 0.23 -14.10
CA LEU A 308 -1.87 1.40 -13.55
C LEU A 308 -2.13 2.47 -14.60
N GLY A 309 -1.33 2.50 -15.66
CA GLY A 309 -1.40 3.52 -16.71
C GLY A 309 -0.47 4.70 -16.45
N PRO A 310 -0.68 5.82 -17.17
CA PRO A 310 0.27 6.92 -17.25
C PRO A 310 0.12 7.92 -16.08
N TYR A 311 0.21 7.45 -14.83
CA TYR A 311 0.04 8.29 -13.64
C TYR A 311 1.14 9.35 -13.52
N GLY A 312 2.40 8.99 -13.77
CA GLY A 312 3.51 9.95 -13.80
C GLY A 312 3.25 11.08 -14.81
N ASP A 313 2.88 10.75 -16.04
CA ASP A 313 2.56 11.76 -17.06
C ASP A 313 1.35 12.62 -16.65
N ALA A 314 0.31 12.01 -16.09
CA ALA A 314 -0.89 12.73 -15.65
C ALA A 314 -0.59 13.70 -14.49
N ILE A 315 0.25 13.30 -13.54
CA ILE A 315 0.69 14.17 -12.45
C ILE A 315 1.51 15.34 -13.00
N GLU A 316 2.52 15.07 -13.83
CA GLU A 316 3.44 16.08 -14.37
C GLU A 316 2.76 17.05 -15.34
N THR A 317 1.81 16.59 -16.15
CA THR A 317 1.24 17.38 -17.24
C THR A 317 -0.17 17.90 -16.97
N GLU A 318 -0.89 17.33 -16.01
CA GLU A 318 -2.26 17.73 -15.67
C GLU A 318 -2.36 18.28 -14.24
N LEU A 319 -1.92 17.53 -13.22
CA LEU A 319 -2.14 17.90 -11.81
C LEU A 319 -1.22 19.03 -11.33
N VAL A 320 0.11 18.85 -11.45
CA VAL A 320 1.09 19.86 -11.00
C VAL A 320 0.81 21.22 -11.65
N PRO A 321 0.59 21.31 -12.99
CA PRO A 321 0.23 22.58 -13.61
C PRO A 321 -1.11 23.17 -13.12
N ALA A 322 -2.10 22.33 -12.83
CA ALA A 322 -3.38 22.79 -12.29
C ALA A 322 -3.22 23.39 -10.89
N VAL A 323 -2.42 22.74 -10.04
CA VAL A 323 -2.08 23.22 -8.69
C VAL A 323 -1.34 24.55 -8.77
N GLU A 324 -0.27 24.63 -9.56
CA GLU A 324 0.52 25.87 -9.65
C GLU A 324 -0.30 27.02 -10.21
N LYS A 325 -1.20 26.76 -11.16
CA LYS A 325 -2.14 27.76 -11.68
C LYS A 325 -3.13 28.23 -10.61
N GLN A 326 -3.73 27.31 -9.85
CA GLN A 326 -4.75 27.65 -8.86
C GLN A 326 -4.14 28.33 -7.62
N PHE A 327 -2.94 27.89 -7.21
CA PHE A 327 -2.30 28.31 -5.97
C PHE A 327 -1.06 29.20 -6.16
N ARG A 328 -0.88 29.78 -7.35
CA ARG A 328 0.24 30.71 -7.66
C ARG A 328 1.61 30.08 -7.38
N GLY A 329 1.81 28.85 -7.82
CA GLY A 329 3.14 28.25 -7.84
C GLY A 329 4.03 28.93 -8.89
N ILE A 330 5.35 28.97 -8.66
CA ILE A 330 6.31 29.58 -9.58
C ILE A 330 6.33 28.89 -10.95
N GLY A 331 6.02 27.59 -11.05
CA GLY A 331 5.89 26.93 -12.34
C GLY A 331 7.19 26.58 -13.03
N LEU A 332 8.34 26.67 -12.34
CA LEU A 332 9.66 26.49 -12.91
C LEU A 332 10.49 25.45 -12.13
N PRO A 333 11.30 24.61 -12.81
CA PRO A 333 11.99 23.51 -12.16
C PRO A 333 12.87 23.89 -10.96
N TRP A 334 13.57 25.03 -11.03
CA TRP A 334 14.45 25.50 -9.96
C TRP A 334 13.71 25.76 -8.63
N ALA A 335 12.39 25.89 -8.66
CA ALA A 335 11.54 26.17 -7.51
C ALA A 335 10.66 24.97 -7.09
N ARG A 336 10.87 23.78 -7.66
CA ARG A 336 10.14 22.55 -7.30
C ARG A 336 11.03 21.56 -6.56
N PHE A 337 10.53 21.03 -5.45
CA PHE A 337 11.22 20.05 -4.61
C PHE A 337 10.27 18.94 -4.20
N MET A 338 10.83 17.79 -3.86
CA MET A 338 10.09 16.62 -3.43
C MET A 338 10.68 16.09 -2.13
N TYR A 339 9.83 15.52 -1.29
CA TYR A 339 10.24 14.74 -0.15
C TYR A 339 9.17 13.75 0.26
N GLY A 340 9.58 12.70 0.96
CA GLY A 340 8.66 11.67 1.42
C GLY A 340 9.39 10.60 2.21
N GLY A 341 8.60 9.83 2.95
CA GLY A 341 9.04 8.64 3.69
C GLY A 341 8.45 7.37 3.09
N SER A 342 9.10 6.22 3.26
CA SER A 342 8.51 4.92 2.87
C SER A 342 8.21 4.87 1.36
N THR A 343 7.01 4.45 0.95
CA THR A 343 6.51 4.58 -0.43
C THR A 343 6.80 5.96 -1.00
N GLY A 344 6.43 7.04 -0.30
CA GLY A 344 6.68 8.41 -0.74
C GLY A 344 8.17 8.80 -0.85
N GLY A 345 9.04 8.10 -0.13
CA GLY A 345 10.50 8.21 -0.30
C GLY A 345 10.94 7.64 -1.64
N TRP A 346 10.43 6.45 -1.99
CA TRP A 346 10.68 5.86 -3.31
C TRP A 346 10.09 6.72 -4.42
N GLU A 347 8.87 7.24 -4.29
CA GLU A 347 8.25 8.16 -5.25
C GLU A 347 9.12 9.40 -5.48
N SER A 348 9.57 10.03 -4.40
CA SER A 348 10.44 11.22 -4.48
C SER A 348 11.73 10.94 -5.25
N LEU A 349 12.33 9.76 -5.05
CA LEU A 349 13.53 9.35 -5.77
C LEU A 349 13.23 9.01 -7.24
N ALA A 350 12.19 8.22 -7.48
CA ALA A 350 11.76 7.79 -8.80
C ALA A 350 11.40 8.97 -9.69
N VAL A 351 10.55 9.87 -9.22
CA VAL A 351 10.15 11.09 -9.95
C VAL A 351 11.38 11.96 -10.23
N GLN A 352 12.33 12.08 -9.29
CA GLN A 352 13.58 12.81 -9.52
C GLN A 352 14.46 12.15 -10.59
N ILE A 353 14.45 10.83 -10.72
CA ILE A 353 15.20 10.06 -11.72
C ILE A 353 14.52 10.09 -13.10
N PHE A 354 13.18 9.92 -13.15
CA PHE A 354 12.40 9.88 -14.38
C PHE A 354 12.18 11.27 -15.00
N TYR A 355 12.05 12.30 -14.16
CA TYR A 355 11.84 13.69 -14.57
C TYR A 355 12.93 14.62 -14.01
N PRO A 356 14.22 14.36 -14.31
CA PRO A 356 15.34 15.02 -13.64
C PRO A 356 15.43 16.52 -13.94
N ASP A 357 14.79 16.97 -15.02
CA ASP A 357 14.75 18.36 -15.44
C ASP A 357 13.55 19.13 -14.85
N HIS A 358 12.59 18.46 -14.21
CA HIS A 358 11.38 19.08 -13.66
C HIS A 358 11.53 19.52 -12.20
N TYR A 359 12.46 18.90 -11.48
CA TYR A 359 12.64 19.10 -10.05
C TYR A 359 14.08 19.48 -9.69
N ASN A 360 14.20 20.25 -8.62
CA ASN A 360 15.46 20.77 -8.12
C ASN A 360 15.93 20.07 -6.85
N GLY A 361 15.32 18.97 -6.43
CA GLY A 361 15.82 18.18 -5.31
C GLY A 361 14.77 17.26 -4.71
N ALA A 362 15.24 16.12 -4.23
CA ALA A 362 14.48 15.10 -3.52
C ALA A 362 15.15 14.79 -2.18
N PHE A 363 14.35 14.79 -1.11
CA PHE A 363 14.73 14.36 0.24
C PHE A 363 14.00 13.06 0.56
N VAL A 364 14.75 11.96 0.52
CA VAL A 364 14.22 10.60 0.41
C VAL A 364 14.47 9.90 1.74
N ALA A 365 13.42 9.75 2.54
CA ALA A 365 13.48 9.07 3.83
C ALA A 365 12.98 7.62 3.70
N CYS A 366 13.74 6.69 4.26
CA CYS A 366 13.47 5.25 4.37
C CYS A 366 12.68 4.67 3.17
N PRO A 367 13.15 4.88 1.93
CA PRO A 367 12.37 4.55 0.74
C PRO A 367 12.07 3.05 0.69
N ASP A 368 10.96 2.68 0.05
CA ASP A 368 10.75 1.32 -0.47
C ASP A 368 11.99 0.82 -1.25
N PRO A 369 12.12 -0.49 -1.54
CA PRO A 369 13.35 -1.03 -2.09
C PRO A 369 13.81 -0.31 -3.37
N VAL A 370 14.93 0.41 -3.28
CA VAL A 370 15.53 1.14 -4.40
C VAL A 370 16.50 0.27 -5.22
N ASP A 371 16.78 -0.94 -4.74
CA ASP A 371 17.60 -1.98 -5.38
C ASP A 371 16.97 -3.35 -5.05
N PHE A 372 16.62 -4.14 -6.07
CA PHE A 372 15.90 -5.40 -5.89
C PHE A 372 16.81 -6.60 -5.62
N HIS A 373 18.14 -6.42 -5.53
CA HIS A 373 19.00 -7.37 -4.79
C HIS A 373 18.69 -7.35 -3.29
N ALA A 374 18.04 -6.29 -2.81
CA ALA A 374 17.56 -6.13 -1.45
C ALA A 374 16.08 -5.71 -1.44
N TYR A 375 15.24 -6.52 -2.08
CA TYR A 375 13.79 -6.44 -1.95
C TYR A 375 13.40 -6.94 -0.55
N MET A 376 13.52 -6.02 0.41
CA MET A 376 13.56 -6.29 1.84
C MET A 376 14.74 -7.22 2.21
N THR A 377 14.46 -8.52 2.40
CA THR A 377 15.45 -9.54 2.77
C THR A 377 15.78 -10.51 1.63
N ARG A 378 15.26 -10.28 0.43
CA ARG A 378 15.41 -11.19 -0.73
C ARG A 378 16.14 -10.52 -1.89
N ASP A 379 16.99 -11.29 -2.57
CA ASP A 379 17.64 -10.91 -3.84
C ASP A 379 16.78 -11.48 -4.98
N LEU A 380 15.93 -10.64 -5.59
CA LEU A 380 14.99 -11.08 -6.63
C LEU A 380 15.67 -11.67 -7.88
N TYR A 381 16.98 -11.40 -8.07
CA TYR A 381 17.74 -11.84 -9.23
C TYR A 381 18.47 -13.16 -9.01
N LYS A 382 18.66 -13.59 -7.76
CA LYS A 382 19.43 -14.80 -7.42
C LYS A 382 18.68 -15.79 -6.57
N ASP A 383 17.81 -15.32 -5.69
CA ASP A 383 17.05 -16.21 -4.83
C ASP A 383 16.00 -16.96 -5.65
N GLU A 384 15.82 -18.25 -5.34
CA GLU A 384 14.78 -19.09 -5.96
C GLU A 384 13.42 -18.93 -5.26
N ASN A 385 13.41 -18.36 -4.06
CA ASN A 385 12.22 -18.32 -3.21
C ASN A 385 12.15 -17.09 -2.30
N MET A 386 10.97 -16.50 -2.19
CA MET A 386 10.66 -15.35 -1.33
C MET A 386 10.60 -15.69 0.16
N PHE A 387 10.22 -16.90 0.52
CA PHE A 387 9.87 -17.22 1.91
C PHE A 387 11.05 -17.74 2.73
N TYR A 388 12.02 -18.39 2.09
CA TYR A 388 13.16 -18.97 2.78
C TYR A 388 14.46 -18.82 2.02
N LEU A 389 15.56 -18.68 2.76
CA LEU A 389 16.90 -18.91 2.26
C LEU A 389 17.15 -20.43 2.22
N GLN A 390 17.53 -20.94 1.04
CA GLN A 390 17.87 -22.34 0.85
C GLN A 390 19.36 -22.58 1.15
N GLY A 391 19.66 -23.26 2.24
CA GLY A 391 20.99 -23.81 2.54
C GLY A 391 21.14 -25.25 2.00
N ALA A 392 22.33 -25.84 2.15
CA ALA A 392 22.62 -27.17 1.63
C ALA A 392 21.66 -28.27 2.12
N ASN A 393 21.21 -28.18 3.38
CA ASN A 393 20.29 -29.15 4.00
C ASN A 393 19.27 -28.48 4.96
N LYS A 394 19.07 -27.17 4.85
CA LYS A 394 18.20 -26.38 5.75
C LYS A 394 17.50 -25.29 4.97
N ARG A 395 16.26 -24.99 5.34
CA ARG A 395 15.57 -23.75 4.96
C ARG A 395 15.53 -22.81 6.15
N VAL A 396 15.80 -21.54 5.93
CA VAL A 396 15.70 -20.49 6.95
C VAL A 396 14.59 -19.54 6.51
N GLU A 397 13.47 -19.55 7.24
CA GLU A 397 12.37 -18.61 6.97
C GLU A 397 12.88 -17.18 7.03
N GLN A 398 12.47 -16.35 6.08
CA GLN A 398 12.91 -14.97 5.97
C GLN A 398 11.92 -14.02 6.65
N PRO A 399 12.43 -13.04 7.42
CA PRO A 399 11.59 -12.04 8.05
C PRO A 399 11.15 -10.98 7.03
N ALA A 400 9.95 -10.44 7.22
CA ALA A 400 9.47 -9.25 6.54
C ALA A 400 9.64 -8.00 7.43
N MET A 401 9.44 -8.14 8.74
CA MET A 401 9.55 -7.00 9.67
C MET A 401 10.39 -7.31 10.90
N ARG A 402 11.01 -6.28 11.47
CA ARG A 402 11.75 -6.32 12.74
C ARG A 402 11.57 -5.06 13.59
N ASP A 403 11.82 -5.19 14.89
CA ASP A 403 12.10 -4.04 15.76
C ASP A 403 13.59 -3.64 15.72
N TYR A 404 13.94 -2.53 16.38
CA TYR A 404 15.32 -2.02 16.48
C TYR A 404 16.29 -2.95 17.24
N LEU A 405 15.79 -3.97 17.95
CA LEU A 405 16.60 -5.00 18.60
C LEU A 405 16.85 -6.21 17.69
N GLY A 406 16.17 -6.27 16.55
CA GLY A 406 16.24 -7.36 15.58
C GLY A 406 15.24 -8.49 15.85
N HIS A 407 14.26 -8.32 16.73
CA HIS A 407 13.18 -9.29 16.88
C HIS A 407 12.28 -9.25 15.64
N THR A 408 12.10 -10.39 14.99
CA THR A 408 11.19 -10.52 13.85
C THR A 408 9.73 -10.47 14.30
N LEU A 409 8.92 -9.66 13.62
CA LEU A 409 7.50 -9.47 13.93
C LEU A 409 6.59 -10.33 13.04
N ILE A 410 6.97 -10.52 11.77
CA ILE A 410 6.23 -11.31 10.79
C ILE A 410 7.20 -11.87 9.73
N SER A 411 6.89 -13.06 9.19
CA SER A 411 7.63 -13.70 8.10
C SER A 411 7.17 -13.18 6.73
N MET A 412 8.04 -13.28 5.70
CA MET A 412 7.65 -12.97 4.32
C MET A 412 6.41 -13.78 3.89
N ARG A 413 6.34 -15.05 4.30
CA ARG A 413 5.21 -15.93 3.99
C ARG A 413 3.91 -15.45 4.60
N ASP A 414 3.93 -15.09 5.89
CA ASP A 414 2.72 -14.64 6.58
C ASP A 414 2.25 -13.29 6.05
N ASN A 415 3.18 -12.36 5.77
CA ASN A 415 2.84 -11.07 5.19
C ASN A 415 2.22 -11.21 3.78
N ILE A 416 2.75 -12.10 2.94
CA ILE A 416 2.20 -12.40 1.61
C ILE A 416 0.87 -13.17 1.73
N ALA A 417 0.70 -14.02 2.76
CA ALA A 417 -0.55 -14.72 3.02
C ALA A 417 -1.68 -13.77 3.46
N TYR A 418 -1.35 -12.73 4.25
CA TYR A 418 -2.26 -11.62 4.57
C TYR A 418 -2.83 -11.01 3.28
N GLU A 419 -1.94 -10.58 2.38
CA GLU A 419 -2.37 -10.02 1.10
C GLU A 419 -3.13 -11.00 0.22
N ALA A 420 -2.69 -12.26 0.17
CA ALA A 420 -3.38 -13.32 -0.57
C ALA A 420 -4.81 -13.55 -0.06
N ALA A 421 -5.06 -13.35 1.25
CA ALA A 421 -6.38 -13.41 1.85
C ALA A 421 -7.23 -12.19 1.45
N LEU A 422 -6.64 -10.99 1.39
CA LEU A 422 -7.35 -9.78 0.97
C LEU A 422 -7.68 -9.75 -0.52
N GLY A 423 -6.80 -10.24 -1.39
CA GLY A 423 -7.02 -10.17 -2.83
C GLY A 423 -6.19 -11.17 -3.63
N ASP A 424 -6.76 -11.57 -4.77
CA ASP A 424 -6.07 -12.35 -5.81
C ASP A 424 -5.68 -11.44 -6.99
N HIS A 425 -4.82 -11.90 -7.90
CA HIS A 425 -4.41 -11.12 -9.10
C HIS A 425 -3.89 -9.70 -8.79
N GLY A 426 -3.12 -9.52 -7.72
CA GLY A 426 -2.56 -8.22 -7.36
C GLY A 426 -3.55 -7.26 -6.68
N ARG A 427 -4.69 -7.74 -6.16
CA ARG A 427 -5.81 -6.90 -5.68
C ARG A 427 -5.90 -6.74 -4.17
N SER A 428 -4.85 -7.03 -3.41
CA SER A 428 -4.91 -6.97 -1.94
C SER A 428 -5.17 -5.56 -1.39
N GLY A 429 -4.75 -4.52 -2.12
CA GLY A 429 -4.69 -3.15 -1.60
C GLY A 429 -3.49 -2.92 -0.68
N GLU A 430 -2.45 -3.77 -0.76
CA GLU A 430 -1.29 -3.78 0.15
C GLU A 430 0.05 -3.83 -0.61
N GLN A 431 1.16 -3.70 0.13
CA GLN A 431 2.49 -3.37 -0.37
C GLN A 431 3.05 -4.32 -1.46
N PHE A 432 2.97 -5.65 -1.26
CA PHE A 432 3.52 -6.62 -2.21
C PHE A 432 2.75 -6.64 -3.53
N ASP A 433 1.43 -6.47 -3.49
CA ASP A 433 0.62 -6.42 -4.69
C ASP A 433 0.75 -5.10 -5.44
N ILE A 434 0.87 -3.96 -4.75
CA ILE A 434 1.12 -2.71 -5.46
C ILE A 434 2.50 -2.71 -6.13
N TRP A 435 3.54 -3.23 -5.49
CA TRP A 435 4.84 -3.39 -6.14
C TRP A 435 4.72 -4.21 -7.44
N GLN A 436 3.92 -5.28 -7.44
CA GLN A 436 3.64 -6.03 -8.66
C GLN A 436 2.83 -5.21 -9.67
N ALA A 437 1.80 -4.49 -9.23
CA ALA A 437 0.99 -3.68 -10.14
C ALA A 437 1.82 -2.57 -10.80
N VAL A 438 2.68 -1.87 -10.06
CA VAL A 438 3.56 -0.83 -10.59
C VAL A 438 4.63 -1.45 -11.49
N TYR A 439 5.36 -2.46 -11.00
CA TYR A 439 6.63 -2.87 -11.60
C TYR A 439 6.52 -3.99 -12.65
N SER A 440 5.49 -4.84 -12.58
CA SER A 440 5.37 -5.97 -13.51
C SER A 440 4.92 -5.54 -14.90
N PRO A 441 5.29 -6.32 -15.93
CA PRO A 441 4.59 -6.23 -17.20
C PRO A 441 3.14 -6.70 -17.02
N GLU A 442 2.31 -6.40 -18.02
CA GLU A 442 0.95 -6.92 -18.07
C GLU A 442 0.96 -8.42 -18.40
N GLY A 443 0.23 -9.20 -17.60
CA GLY A 443 -0.01 -10.61 -17.82
C GLY A 443 -1.04 -10.89 -18.90
N LYS A 444 -1.13 -12.16 -19.32
CA LYS A 444 -2.03 -12.56 -20.43
C LYS A 444 -3.51 -12.27 -20.16
N ASP A 445 -3.92 -12.37 -18.90
CA ASP A 445 -5.27 -12.13 -18.40
C ASP A 445 -5.58 -10.63 -18.16
N GLY A 446 -4.60 -9.74 -18.33
CA GLY A 446 -4.72 -8.29 -18.16
C GLY A 446 -4.42 -7.77 -16.76
N TYR A 447 -4.09 -8.64 -15.81
CA TYR A 447 -3.59 -8.29 -14.48
C TYR A 447 -2.05 -8.24 -14.47
N PRO A 448 -1.41 -7.70 -13.42
CA PRO A 448 0.05 -7.71 -13.31
C PRO A 448 0.59 -9.14 -13.34
N GLU A 449 1.63 -9.39 -14.14
CA GLU A 449 2.30 -10.69 -14.15
C GLU A 449 2.97 -10.93 -12.77
N PRO A 450 2.68 -12.02 -12.06
CA PRO A 450 3.24 -12.24 -10.72
C PRO A 450 4.76 -12.40 -10.75
N ILE A 451 5.48 -11.67 -9.90
CA ILE A 451 6.94 -11.86 -9.75
C ILE A 451 7.27 -13.07 -8.86
N PHE A 452 6.33 -13.51 -8.03
CA PHE A 452 6.44 -14.76 -7.29
C PHE A 452 5.07 -15.42 -7.12
N ASP A 453 5.08 -16.73 -6.89
CA ASP A 453 3.89 -17.48 -6.53
C ASP A 453 3.57 -17.27 -5.04
N LYS A 454 2.38 -16.74 -4.72
CA LYS A 454 1.98 -16.40 -3.34
C LYS A 454 1.83 -17.61 -2.40
N GLU A 455 1.73 -18.83 -2.92
CA GLU A 455 1.56 -20.04 -2.09
C GLU A 455 2.90 -20.73 -1.81
N THR A 456 3.77 -20.81 -2.82
CA THR A 456 5.04 -21.52 -2.78
C THR A 456 6.24 -20.60 -2.54
N GLY A 457 6.12 -19.33 -2.90
CA GLY A 457 7.16 -18.31 -2.83
C GLY A 457 8.15 -18.37 -3.98
N ALA A 458 7.95 -19.24 -4.98
CA ALA A 458 8.87 -19.37 -6.11
C ALA A 458 8.94 -18.06 -6.89
N ILE A 459 10.15 -17.56 -7.14
CA ILE A 459 10.39 -16.29 -7.85
C ILE A 459 10.43 -16.55 -9.36
N ASP A 460 9.76 -15.72 -10.16
CA ASP A 460 9.91 -15.68 -11.61
C ASP A 460 11.01 -14.69 -11.99
N HIS A 461 12.20 -15.23 -12.31
CA HIS A 461 13.36 -14.41 -12.70
C HIS A 461 13.17 -13.64 -14.00
N LYS A 462 12.24 -14.03 -14.89
CA LYS A 462 11.97 -13.24 -16.10
C LYS A 462 11.21 -11.96 -15.76
N VAL A 463 10.27 -12.06 -14.83
CA VAL A 463 9.57 -10.88 -14.31
C VAL A 463 10.54 -10.02 -13.50
N ALA A 464 11.42 -10.62 -12.70
CA ALA A 464 12.47 -9.89 -11.98
C ALA A 464 13.41 -9.12 -12.94
N GLU A 465 13.86 -9.71 -14.05
CA GLU A 465 14.67 -8.99 -15.04
C GLU A 465 13.89 -7.83 -15.68
N TYR A 466 12.59 -7.96 -15.92
CA TYR A 466 11.77 -6.81 -16.34
C TYR A 466 11.76 -5.70 -15.28
N TRP A 467 11.55 -6.06 -14.01
CA TRP A 467 11.59 -5.08 -12.91
C TRP A 467 12.94 -4.36 -12.83
N LYS A 468 14.05 -5.08 -13.03
CA LYS A 468 15.39 -4.51 -13.08
C LYS A 468 15.57 -3.46 -14.17
N GLU A 469 15.04 -3.73 -15.36
CA GLU A 469 15.17 -2.84 -16.51
C GLU A 469 14.33 -1.56 -16.34
N HIS A 470 13.20 -1.68 -15.63
CA HIS A 470 12.12 -0.69 -15.64
C HIS A 470 11.83 0.02 -14.31
N TYR A 471 12.24 -0.51 -13.16
CA TYR A 471 11.89 0.08 -11.85
C TYR A 471 12.94 -0.08 -10.75
N ASP A 472 13.99 -0.90 -10.93
CA ASP A 472 15.13 -0.90 -10.01
C ASP A 472 15.94 0.40 -10.18
N LEU A 473 15.72 1.35 -9.27
CA LEU A 473 16.27 2.70 -9.35
C LEU A 473 17.80 2.69 -9.30
N ASN A 474 18.41 1.79 -8.53
CA ASN A 474 19.86 1.66 -8.50
C ASN A 474 20.42 1.09 -9.81
N ALA A 475 19.76 0.07 -10.38
CA ALA A 475 20.15 -0.48 -11.67
C ALA A 475 20.05 0.57 -12.80
N MET A 476 19.01 1.41 -12.77
CA MET A 476 18.88 2.54 -13.70
C MET A 476 20.01 3.55 -13.56
N LEU A 477 20.31 3.97 -12.32
CA LEU A 477 21.39 4.91 -12.07
C LEU A 477 22.73 4.33 -12.54
N GLN A 478 23.02 3.05 -12.25
CA GLN A 478 24.22 2.37 -12.72
C GLN A 478 24.32 2.34 -14.25
N ARG A 479 23.23 2.03 -14.93
CA ARG A 479 23.17 1.93 -16.39
C ARG A 479 23.33 3.29 -17.07
N ASP A 480 22.66 4.31 -16.54
CA ASP A 480 22.41 5.57 -17.25
C ASP A 480 23.13 6.79 -16.63
N TRP A 481 24.05 6.58 -15.68
CA TRP A 481 24.71 7.66 -14.94
C TRP A 481 25.40 8.71 -15.83
N GLU A 482 25.94 8.30 -16.98
CA GLU A 482 26.58 9.24 -17.91
C GLU A 482 25.63 10.35 -18.38
N THR A 483 24.33 10.06 -18.48
CA THR A 483 23.30 11.02 -18.88
C THR A 483 22.50 11.57 -17.70
N LEU A 484 22.19 10.75 -16.70
CA LEU A 484 21.44 11.16 -15.51
C LEU A 484 22.29 11.97 -14.52
N GLY A 485 23.53 11.55 -14.27
CA GLY A 485 24.43 12.14 -13.28
C GLY A 485 24.51 13.66 -13.39
N PRO A 486 24.82 14.25 -14.56
CA PRO A 486 24.88 15.70 -14.73
C PRO A 486 23.59 16.45 -14.38
N LYS A 487 22.43 15.80 -14.49
CA LYS A 487 21.12 16.38 -14.15
C LYS A 487 20.76 16.21 -12.68
N LEU A 488 21.39 15.27 -11.98
CA LEU A 488 21.08 14.86 -10.61
C LEU A 488 22.07 15.38 -9.55
N GLN A 489 23.20 15.99 -9.95
CA GLN A 489 24.19 16.52 -8.99
C GLN A 489 23.54 17.49 -7.97
N GLY A 490 23.71 17.16 -6.69
CA GLY A 490 23.15 17.91 -5.57
C GLY A 490 21.63 17.86 -5.41
N LYS A 491 20.94 16.95 -6.11
CA LYS A 491 19.47 16.84 -6.02
C LYS A 491 19.02 15.69 -5.12
N ILE A 492 19.75 14.59 -5.03
CA ILE A 492 19.32 13.40 -4.28
C ILE A 492 19.92 13.42 -2.87
N HIS A 493 19.09 13.22 -1.85
CA HIS A 493 19.48 13.13 -0.46
C HIS A 493 18.77 11.92 0.16
N LEU A 494 19.53 10.93 0.65
CA LEU A 494 19.00 9.65 1.14
C LEU A 494 19.15 9.56 2.66
N TYR A 495 18.08 9.17 3.35
CA TYR A 495 18.07 8.99 4.80
C TYR A 495 17.40 7.67 5.14
N VAL A 496 17.99 6.83 5.99
CA VAL A 496 17.32 5.60 6.44
C VAL A 496 17.82 5.17 7.82
N GLY A 497 16.94 4.57 8.63
CA GLY A 497 17.37 3.98 9.90
C GLY A 497 18.28 2.77 9.67
N SER A 498 19.32 2.59 10.48
CA SER A 498 20.18 1.39 10.39
C SER A 498 19.44 0.10 10.73
N ASP A 499 18.35 0.24 11.49
CA ASP A 499 17.51 -0.84 11.99
C ASP A 499 16.07 -0.68 11.45
N ASP A 500 15.96 -0.27 10.19
CA ASP A 500 14.69 -0.10 9.49
C ASP A 500 13.80 -1.36 9.65
N THR A 501 12.53 -1.11 9.96
CA THR A 501 11.53 -2.12 10.28
C THR A 501 11.37 -3.14 9.16
N TYR A 502 11.44 -2.70 7.91
CA TYR A 502 11.18 -3.50 6.71
C TYR A 502 12.48 -3.91 5.99
N PHE A 503 13.63 -3.74 6.65
CA PHE A 503 14.97 -4.02 6.11
C PHE A 503 15.35 -3.16 4.88
N LEU A 504 14.67 -2.02 4.67
CA LEU A 504 14.85 -1.18 3.48
C LEU A 504 16.20 -0.46 3.44
N ASN A 505 16.85 -0.35 4.59
CA ASN A 505 18.22 0.13 4.71
C ASN A 505 19.21 -0.65 3.82
N ASN A 506 18.93 -1.94 3.54
CA ASN A 506 19.80 -2.78 2.74
C ASN A 506 19.89 -2.30 1.28
N ALA A 507 18.76 -1.95 0.67
CA ALA A 507 18.73 -1.41 -0.69
C ALA A 507 19.47 -0.06 -0.78
N VAL A 508 19.36 0.77 0.26
CA VAL A 508 20.07 2.05 0.35
C VAL A 508 21.59 1.84 0.46
N TYR A 509 22.08 0.82 1.18
CA TYR A 509 23.51 0.49 1.20
C TYR A 509 24.05 0.17 -0.21
N LEU A 510 23.31 -0.64 -0.98
CA LEU A 510 23.72 -1.01 -2.34
C LEU A 510 23.72 0.19 -3.30
N MET A 511 22.75 1.08 -3.17
CA MET A 511 22.74 2.34 -3.93
C MET A 511 23.90 3.26 -3.53
N GLU A 512 24.18 3.40 -2.23
CA GLU A 512 25.30 4.22 -1.75
C GLU A 512 26.65 3.69 -2.27
N ASP A 513 26.84 2.37 -2.27
CA ASP A 513 28.06 1.74 -2.80
C ASP A 513 28.28 2.11 -4.27
N PHE A 514 27.23 2.11 -5.10
CA PHE A 514 27.31 2.61 -6.46
C PHE A 514 27.62 4.12 -6.50
N LEU A 515 26.87 4.95 -5.75
CA LEU A 515 27.04 6.40 -5.76
C LEU A 515 28.48 6.83 -5.40
N LYS A 516 29.14 6.11 -4.48
CA LYS A 516 30.55 6.31 -4.11
C LYS A 516 31.55 6.04 -5.24
N THR A 517 31.15 5.26 -6.26
CA THR A 517 32.00 4.99 -7.43
C THR A 517 31.94 6.09 -8.49
N THR A 518 30.89 6.92 -8.48
CA THR A 518 30.70 7.99 -9.46
C THR A 518 31.82 9.03 -9.39
N GLY A 519 32.18 9.63 -10.53
CA GLY A 519 33.30 10.57 -10.60
C GLY A 519 34.70 9.93 -10.62
N THR A 520 34.80 8.60 -10.44
CA THR A 520 36.04 7.85 -10.71
C THR A 520 36.22 7.61 -12.22
N PRO A 521 37.43 7.23 -12.71
CA PRO A 521 37.67 7.02 -14.13
C PRO A 521 36.67 6.02 -14.75
N GLY A 522 35.86 6.50 -15.70
CA GLY A 522 34.83 5.69 -16.37
C GLY A 522 33.44 5.73 -15.72
N HIS A 523 33.23 6.52 -14.66
CA HIS A 523 31.97 6.57 -13.89
C HIS A 523 31.31 7.96 -13.87
N GLY A 524 31.36 8.69 -14.99
CA GLY A 524 30.66 9.97 -15.18
C GLY A 524 31.07 11.09 -14.21
N VAL A 525 30.12 12.01 -13.93
CA VAL A 525 30.31 13.09 -12.94
C VAL A 525 30.16 12.56 -11.51
N PRO A 526 30.78 13.18 -10.48
CA PRO A 526 30.59 12.73 -9.11
C PRO A 526 29.17 13.01 -8.61
N TYR A 527 28.63 12.07 -7.84
CA TYR A 527 27.50 12.32 -6.95
C TYR A 527 27.86 13.43 -5.96
N ASP A 528 26.91 14.36 -5.74
CA ASP A 528 27.09 15.55 -4.90
C ASP A 528 25.92 15.71 -3.92
N GLY A 529 25.39 14.61 -3.41
CA GLY A 529 24.33 14.59 -2.41
C GLY A 529 24.81 14.06 -1.06
N GLU A 530 23.89 13.58 -0.24
CA GLU A 530 24.21 12.93 1.03
C GLU A 530 23.46 11.61 1.20
N VAL A 531 24.07 10.70 1.95
CA VAL A 531 23.43 9.46 2.43
C VAL A 531 23.72 9.39 3.92
N LEU A 532 22.67 9.38 4.74
CA LEU A 532 22.80 9.32 6.20
C LEU A 532 22.04 8.13 6.78
N TYR A 533 22.57 7.60 7.88
CA TYR A 533 21.98 6.48 8.59
C TYR A 533 21.69 6.85 10.04
N GLY A 534 20.46 6.60 10.51
CA GLY A 534 20.04 6.80 11.89
C GLY A 534 20.32 5.57 12.75
N PRO A 535 21.28 5.62 13.72
CA PRO A 535 21.61 4.45 14.54
C PRO A 535 20.44 4.03 15.43
N ARG A 536 20.06 2.75 15.42
CA ARG A 536 18.88 2.21 16.15
C ARG A 536 17.56 2.88 15.79
N ALA A 537 17.53 3.62 14.70
CA ALA A 537 16.30 4.19 14.20
C ALA A 537 15.60 3.13 13.34
N GLU A 538 14.32 2.92 13.62
CA GLU A 538 13.43 2.09 12.83
C GLU A 538 12.95 2.85 11.58
N HIS A 539 11.93 2.30 10.91
CA HIS A 539 11.34 2.92 9.72
C HIS A 539 10.94 4.38 9.95
N CYS A 540 10.85 5.18 8.88
CA CYS A 540 10.58 6.63 8.89
C CYS A 540 11.63 7.54 9.54
N TRP A 541 12.85 7.07 9.82
CA TRP A 541 13.94 8.00 10.14
C TRP A 541 14.29 8.85 8.91
N ASN A 542 14.25 10.17 9.11
CA ASN A 542 14.18 11.15 8.02
C ASN A 542 15.39 12.09 7.94
N GLY A 543 16.50 11.73 8.59
CA GLY A 543 17.76 12.45 8.44
C GLY A 543 18.13 13.37 9.61
N ASP A 544 17.29 13.51 10.64
CA ASP A 544 17.64 14.29 11.84
C ASP A 544 18.35 13.40 12.88
N PRO A 545 19.65 13.64 13.15
CA PRO A 545 20.39 12.89 14.17
C PRO A 545 20.23 13.48 15.58
N THR A 546 19.56 14.63 15.72
CA THR A 546 19.47 15.39 16.97
C THR A 546 18.18 15.12 17.75
N LEU A 547 17.17 14.59 17.08
CA LEU A 547 15.88 14.23 17.67
C LEU A 547 15.62 12.71 17.57
N PRO A 548 14.88 12.14 18.54
CA PRO A 548 14.35 10.78 18.40
C PRO A 548 13.45 10.66 17.16
N ASN A 549 13.44 9.49 16.53
CA ASN A 549 12.61 9.20 15.35
C ASN A 549 11.13 9.56 15.57
N ALA A 550 10.60 9.31 16.78
CA ALA A 550 9.22 9.65 17.17
C ALA A 550 8.86 11.14 17.04
N LEU A 551 9.86 12.04 17.11
CA LEU A 551 9.68 13.48 16.94
C LEU A 551 10.10 13.92 15.54
N SER A 552 11.28 13.50 15.07
CA SER A 552 11.82 13.99 13.79
C SER A 552 10.88 13.71 12.62
N ARG A 553 10.20 12.54 12.61
CA ARG A 553 9.22 12.16 11.58
C ARG A 553 8.03 13.10 11.44
N LEU A 554 7.83 14.01 12.40
CA LEU A 554 6.73 14.99 12.41
C LEU A 554 7.15 16.33 11.80
N HIS A 555 8.41 16.48 11.37
CA HIS A 555 9.00 17.77 10.95
C HIS A 555 9.36 17.85 9.45
N TYR A 556 8.80 16.97 8.61
CA TYR A 556 9.12 16.91 7.17
C TYR A 556 8.99 18.27 6.47
N ASN A 557 7.92 19.01 6.75
CA ASN A 557 7.62 20.30 6.09
C ASN A 557 8.63 21.40 6.42
N THR A 558 9.33 21.31 7.55
CA THR A 558 10.24 22.35 8.05
C THR A 558 11.72 21.98 8.01
N MET A 559 12.07 20.72 8.25
CA MET A 559 13.46 20.32 8.47
C MET A 559 14.35 20.46 7.22
N TYR A 560 13.79 20.26 6.02
CA TYR A 560 14.53 20.37 4.76
C TYR A 560 14.58 21.79 4.22
N LEU A 561 13.73 22.71 4.71
CA LEU A 561 13.63 24.08 4.19
C LEU A 561 14.96 24.82 4.13
N PRO A 562 15.86 24.75 5.14
CA PRO A 562 17.15 25.42 5.02
C PRO A 562 17.97 24.96 3.80
N LYS A 563 17.98 23.65 3.51
CA LYS A 563 18.69 23.07 2.35
C LYS A 563 18.00 23.44 1.04
N ILE A 564 16.67 23.42 1.01
CA ILE A 564 15.86 23.84 -0.14
C ILE A 564 16.12 25.32 -0.47
N MET A 565 16.07 26.20 0.53
CA MET A 565 16.27 27.64 0.37
C MET A 565 17.69 27.98 -0.11
N ASP A 566 18.70 27.31 0.43
CA ASP A 566 20.09 27.45 -0.02
C ASP A 566 20.25 27.00 -1.48
N ARG A 567 19.65 25.86 -1.85
CA ARG A 567 19.70 25.37 -3.23
C ARG A 567 18.97 26.28 -4.21
N ILE A 568 17.79 26.80 -3.86
CA ILE A 568 17.09 27.83 -4.64
C ILE A 568 18.02 29.03 -4.89
N ALA A 569 18.68 29.54 -3.84
CA ALA A 569 19.58 30.68 -3.96
C ALA A 569 20.78 30.43 -4.89
N LYS A 570 21.27 29.18 -4.96
CA LYS A 570 22.39 28.77 -5.82
C LYS A 570 22.01 28.51 -7.27
N THR A 571 20.77 28.06 -7.52
CA THR A 571 20.37 27.47 -8.80
C THR A 571 19.29 28.25 -9.55
N ALA A 572 18.65 29.23 -8.90
CA ALA A 572 17.71 30.11 -9.57
C ALA A 572 18.40 30.86 -10.73
N PRO A 573 17.75 30.97 -11.90
CA PRO A 573 18.33 31.66 -13.04
C PRO A 573 18.52 33.15 -12.75
N ALA A 574 19.46 33.80 -13.45
CA ALA A 574 19.70 35.22 -13.28
C ALA A 574 18.41 36.04 -13.52
N GLY A 575 18.06 36.88 -12.55
CA GLY A 575 16.83 37.70 -12.58
C GLY A 575 15.57 36.99 -12.09
N ALA A 576 15.65 35.73 -11.64
CA ALA A 576 14.54 35.06 -10.98
C ALA A 576 14.13 35.76 -9.68
N ASP A 577 12.83 35.77 -9.41
CA ASP A 577 12.30 36.32 -8.17
C ASP A 577 12.45 35.33 -7.01
N VAL A 578 13.41 35.61 -6.15
CA VAL A 578 13.69 34.86 -4.93
C VAL A 578 13.30 35.64 -3.67
N THR A 579 12.50 36.70 -3.81
CA THR A 579 12.25 37.67 -2.73
C THR A 579 10.79 37.99 -2.45
N SER A 580 9.90 37.98 -3.46
CA SER A 580 8.50 38.39 -3.28
C SER A 580 7.71 37.51 -2.31
N TRP A 581 8.13 36.26 -2.15
CA TRP A 581 7.55 35.28 -1.24
C TRP A 581 8.29 35.21 0.12
N ARG A 582 9.05 36.23 0.50
CA ARG A 582 9.79 36.29 1.79
C ARG A 582 9.37 37.50 2.64
N TYR A 583 8.11 37.52 3.06
CA TYR A 583 7.53 38.58 3.91
C TYR A 583 7.22 38.13 5.34
#